data_AF-A0A1J5DHA4-F1
#
_entry.id   AF-A0A1J5DHA4-F1
#
_cell.length_a   1.000
_cell.length_b   1.000
_cell.length_c   1.000
_cell.angle_alpha   90.00
_cell.angle_beta   90.00
_cell.angle_gamma   90.00
#
_symmetry.space_group_name_H-M   'P 1'
#
loop_
_entity.id
_entity.type
_entity.pdbx_description
1 polymer ?
#
loop_
_entity_poly.entity_id
_entity_poly.type
_entity_poly.pdbx_seq_one_letter_code
_entity_poly.pdbx_strand_id
1 'polypeptide(L)'
;MYFGGFLLGLLSVGVMKTGVTLVTIWLIWRFAGALRGDPRKLPGLVGEPHREAGRAMVLGLFLFLLSELTCAVELYILYISHPLLRMFHSYASGIGAGLIFWGVFLALDSRVLHYLNQDKPCCSLDVCGGCSLRVGLPCNFHGTWRWFLVFLILLCLPPMFLPVHDLVADPAAVALPFDSWNAFFDKTAAGWLESVIPHWTQAQLYFVIPSNMALVDWRHLPLLALVLSLGAFATSFRVAPRRSIQLAVCAVGVVGFSYMEGIAYGFIPQVYVGSLAHETTELLGLVLLNSFANRFFARPVVVSIPTLVKTTQ
;
A
#
# COMPACT_ATOMS: atom_id res chain seq x y z
N MET A 1 -1.51 33.47 10.91
CA MET A 1 -2.48 32.40 11.22
C MET A 1 -1.88 31.06 10.84
N TYR A 2 -0.55 30.90 10.98
CA TYR A 2 0.17 29.80 10.33
C TYR A 2 0.55 28.67 11.29
N PHE A 3 0.30 28.84 12.60
CA PHE A 3 0.75 27.89 13.61
C PHE A 3 0.10 26.52 13.45
N GLY A 4 -1.20 26.45 13.15
CA GLY A 4 -1.87 25.17 12.94
C GLY A 4 -1.33 24.41 11.72
N GLY A 5 -1.01 25.11 10.62
CA GLY A 5 -0.33 24.52 9.47
C GLY A 5 1.07 24.01 9.81
N PHE A 6 1.83 24.76 10.63
CA PHE A 6 3.11 24.30 11.16
C PHE A 6 2.99 23.02 12.00
N LEU A 7 2.02 22.97 12.92
CA LEU A 7 1.79 21.78 13.76
C LEU A 7 1.35 20.56 12.94
N LEU A 8 0.46 20.74 11.95
CA LEU A 8 0.04 19.67 11.06
C LEU A 8 1.18 19.18 10.18
N GLY A 9 2.02 20.09 9.69
CA GLY A 9 3.26 19.74 8.99
C GLY A 9 4.19 18.91 9.87
N LEU A 10 4.44 19.33 11.11
CA LEU A 10 5.27 18.60 12.07
C LEU A 10 4.67 17.23 12.43
N LEU A 11 3.36 17.14 12.60
CA LEU A 11 2.68 15.88 12.90
C LEU A 11 2.76 14.91 11.72
N SER A 12 2.38 15.38 10.53
CA SER A 12 2.37 14.56 9.30
C SER A 12 3.78 14.10 8.94
N VAL A 13 4.69 15.06 8.75
CA VAL A 13 6.04 14.79 8.26
C VAL A 13 6.94 14.24 9.37
N GLY A 14 6.92 14.85 10.56
CA GLY A 14 7.80 14.46 11.67
C GLY A 14 7.40 13.14 12.32
N VAL A 15 6.16 13.03 12.78
CA VAL A 15 5.71 11.90 13.59
C VAL A 15 5.21 10.76 12.71
N MET A 16 4.24 11.03 11.83
CA MET A 16 3.57 9.97 11.07
C MET A 16 4.51 9.33 10.05
N LYS A 17 5.23 10.12 9.24
CA LYS A 17 6.22 9.60 8.27
C LYS A 17 7.28 8.72 8.92
N THR A 18 7.79 9.17 10.07
CA THR A 18 8.80 8.43 10.84
C THR A 18 8.21 7.11 11.33
N GLY A 19 6.97 7.12 11.82
CA GLY A 19 6.22 5.92 12.17
C GLY A 19 6.09 4.94 10.99
N VAL A 20 5.61 5.42 9.84
CA VAL A 20 5.48 4.64 8.59
C VAL A 20 6.82 4.02 8.19
N THR A 21 7.88 4.82 8.18
CA THR A 21 9.24 4.38 7.84
C THR A 21 9.74 3.29 8.79
N LEU A 22 9.64 3.50 10.10
CA LEU A 22 10.11 2.55 11.11
C LEU A 22 9.35 1.24 11.08
N VAL A 23 8.02 1.29 10.93
CA VAL A 23 7.18 0.09 10.81
C VAL A 23 7.52 -0.67 9.52
N THR A 24 7.75 0.04 8.42
CA THR A 24 8.16 -0.56 7.14
C THR A 24 9.49 -1.29 7.28
N ILE A 25 10.52 -0.64 7.83
CA ILE A 25 11.84 -1.25 8.08
C ILE A 25 11.70 -2.50 8.95
N TRP A 26 10.91 -2.41 10.02
CA TRP A 26 10.67 -3.54 10.91
C TRP A 26 9.99 -4.71 10.17
N LEU A 27 8.98 -4.45 9.35
CA LEU A 27 8.31 -5.46 8.54
C LEU A 27 9.26 -6.10 7.52
N ILE A 28 10.07 -5.31 6.81
CA ILE A 28 11.10 -5.83 5.89
C ILE A 28 12.04 -6.77 6.65
N TRP A 29 12.59 -6.34 7.79
CA TRP A 29 13.49 -7.15 8.60
C TRP A 29 12.84 -8.46 9.07
N ARG A 30 11.55 -8.40 9.38
CA ARG A 30 10.75 -9.54 9.82
C ARG A 30 10.54 -10.55 8.70
N PHE A 31 10.02 -10.10 7.54
CA PHE A 31 9.81 -10.97 6.39
C PHE A 31 11.12 -11.51 5.80
N ALA A 32 12.14 -10.67 5.63
CA ALA A 32 13.43 -11.08 5.10
C ALA A 32 14.13 -12.08 6.02
N GLY A 33 14.06 -11.89 7.35
CA GLY A 33 14.63 -12.87 8.28
C GLY A 33 13.89 -14.21 8.26
N ALA A 34 12.56 -14.19 8.12
CA ALA A 34 11.80 -15.43 7.94
C ALA A 34 12.14 -16.15 6.63
N LEU A 35 12.40 -15.42 5.53
CA LEU A 35 12.89 -15.99 4.27
C LEU A 35 14.29 -16.62 4.40
N ARG A 36 15.14 -16.10 5.28
CA ARG A 36 16.46 -16.67 5.62
C ARG A 36 16.36 -17.89 6.55
N GLY A 37 15.15 -18.32 6.89
CA GLY A 37 14.91 -19.50 7.72
C GLY A 37 14.97 -19.24 9.22
N ASP A 38 14.89 -17.98 9.68
CA ASP A 38 14.66 -17.69 11.11
C ASP A 38 13.17 -17.88 11.46
N PRO A 39 12.79 -19.00 12.10
CA PRO A 39 11.39 -19.28 12.38
C PRO A 39 10.82 -18.35 13.47
N ARG A 40 11.66 -17.63 14.24
CA ARG A 40 11.19 -16.76 15.32
C ARG A 40 10.45 -15.53 14.79
N LYS A 41 10.73 -15.13 13.55
CA LYS A 41 10.16 -13.92 12.94
C LYS A 41 8.76 -14.14 12.36
N LEU A 42 8.59 -15.18 11.54
CA LEU A 42 7.31 -15.64 11.01
C LEU A 42 7.33 -17.17 10.90
N PRO A 43 6.96 -17.88 11.99
CA PRO A 43 7.06 -19.33 12.04
C PRO A 43 6.08 -19.94 11.06
N GLY A 44 6.48 -20.25 9.83
CA GLY A 44 5.60 -20.83 8.79
C GLY A 44 5.86 -20.31 7.38
N LEU A 45 6.59 -19.19 7.25
CA LEU A 45 7.10 -18.72 5.95
C LEU A 45 8.15 -19.67 5.32
N VAL A 46 8.57 -20.71 6.05
CA VAL A 46 9.69 -21.59 5.70
C VAL A 46 9.39 -22.55 4.52
N GLY A 47 8.13 -22.76 4.17
CA GLY A 47 7.73 -23.61 3.03
C GLY A 47 7.74 -22.89 1.67
N GLU A 48 8.02 -23.62 0.59
CA GLU A 48 8.02 -23.11 -0.80
C GLU A 48 6.82 -22.22 -1.18
N PRO A 49 5.54 -22.61 -0.92
CA PRO A 49 4.40 -21.75 -1.29
C PRO A 49 4.36 -20.43 -0.52
N HIS A 50 4.94 -20.38 0.68
CA HIS A 50 5.00 -19.17 1.49
C HIS A 50 6.24 -18.31 1.19
N ARG A 51 7.32 -18.90 0.66
CA ARG A 51 8.53 -18.16 0.28
C ARG A 51 8.27 -17.17 -0.85
N GLU A 52 7.46 -17.56 -1.84
CA GLU A 52 7.10 -16.65 -2.93
C GLU A 52 6.28 -15.46 -2.41
N ALA A 53 5.28 -15.71 -1.56
CA ALA A 53 4.49 -14.67 -0.90
C ALA A 53 5.41 -13.71 -0.12
N GLY A 54 6.33 -14.26 0.67
CA GLY A 54 7.29 -13.47 1.44
C GLY A 54 8.22 -12.64 0.55
N ARG A 55 8.71 -13.18 -0.58
CA ARG A 55 9.57 -12.42 -1.52
C ARG A 55 8.81 -11.25 -2.15
N ALA A 56 7.57 -11.47 -2.57
CA ALA A 56 6.72 -10.41 -3.12
C ALA A 56 6.47 -9.31 -2.08
N MET A 57 6.17 -9.68 -0.82
CA MET A 57 5.98 -8.73 0.28
C MET A 57 7.26 -7.95 0.59
N VAL A 58 8.43 -8.61 0.67
CA VAL A 58 9.72 -7.92 0.93
C VAL A 58 10.03 -6.94 -0.18
N LEU A 59 9.89 -7.34 -1.44
CA LEU A 59 10.16 -6.46 -2.57
C LEU A 59 9.19 -5.27 -2.60
N GLY A 60 7.90 -5.52 -2.37
CA GLY A 60 6.89 -4.45 -2.31
C GLY A 60 7.13 -3.47 -1.16
N LEU A 61 7.43 -3.98 0.04
CA LEU A 61 7.80 -3.14 1.20
C LEU A 61 9.12 -2.39 0.98
N PHE A 62 10.08 -2.97 0.26
CA PHE A 62 11.33 -2.30 -0.06
C PHE A 62 11.11 -1.13 -1.03
N LEU A 63 10.29 -1.32 -2.07
CA LEU A 63 9.88 -0.23 -2.95
C LEU A 63 9.12 0.86 -2.19
N PHE A 64 8.22 0.46 -1.29
CA PHE A 64 7.54 1.39 -0.40
C PHE A 64 8.52 2.15 0.51
N LEU A 65 9.49 1.48 1.15
CA LEU A 65 10.52 2.19 1.93
C LEU A 65 11.31 3.17 1.06
N LEU A 66 11.60 2.80 -0.17
CA LEU A 66 12.36 3.61 -1.10
C LEU A 66 11.56 4.86 -1.56
N SER A 67 10.24 4.75 -1.73
CA SER A 67 9.39 5.92 -1.95
C SER A 67 9.36 6.84 -0.73
N GLU A 68 9.25 6.28 0.47
CA GLU A 68 9.27 7.03 1.73
C GLU A 68 10.59 7.79 1.94
N LEU A 69 11.71 7.16 1.62
CA LEU A 69 13.03 7.79 1.67
C LEU A 69 13.14 8.94 0.67
N THR A 70 12.58 8.82 -0.54
CA THR A 70 12.58 9.96 -1.48
C THR A 70 11.77 11.13 -0.98
N CYS A 71 10.60 10.89 -0.37
CA CYS A 71 9.82 11.94 0.27
C CYS A 71 10.60 12.59 1.44
N ALA A 72 11.29 11.78 2.25
CA ALA A 72 12.14 12.29 3.34
C ALA A 72 13.31 13.14 2.84
N VAL A 73 13.98 12.76 1.75
CA VAL A 73 15.05 13.57 1.14
C VAL A 73 14.52 14.92 0.67
N GLU A 74 13.36 14.95 0.02
CA GLU A 74 12.73 16.19 -0.42
C GLU A 74 12.38 17.11 0.75
N LEU A 75 11.79 16.54 1.81
CA LEU A 75 11.29 17.33 2.94
C LEU A 75 12.40 17.78 3.90
N TYR A 76 13.38 16.92 4.19
CA TYR A 76 14.37 17.16 5.25
C TYR A 76 15.75 17.61 4.75
N ILE A 77 16.09 17.32 3.50
CA ILE A 77 17.41 17.66 2.94
C ILE A 77 17.28 18.80 1.94
N LEU A 78 16.40 18.64 0.96
CA LEU A 78 16.29 19.59 -0.15
C LEU A 78 15.39 20.78 0.19
N TYR A 79 14.42 20.60 1.08
CA TYR A 79 13.38 21.59 1.41
C TYR A 79 12.64 22.13 0.17
N ILE A 80 12.64 21.35 -0.92
CA ILE A 80 12.01 21.65 -2.20
C ILE A 80 11.38 20.38 -2.77
N SER A 81 10.30 20.54 -3.53
CA SER A 81 9.68 19.42 -4.25
C SER A 81 10.38 19.21 -5.59
N HIS A 82 11.20 18.18 -5.70
CA HIS A 82 11.95 17.85 -6.90
C HIS A 82 11.12 16.92 -7.81
N PRO A 83 10.81 17.31 -9.06
CA PRO A 83 9.88 16.56 -9.91
C PRO A 83 10.22 15.08 -10.09
N LEU A 84 11.51 14.75 -10.26
CA LEU A 84 11.94 13.35 -10.42
C LEU A 84 11.73 12.51 -9.14
N LEU A 85 11.97 13.09 -7.95
CA LEU A 85 11.84 12.36 -6.69
C LEU A 85 10.36 12.09 -6.39
N ARG A 86 9.47 13.05 -6.66
CA ARG A 86 8.01 12.84 -6.59
C ARG A 86 7.49 11.76 -7.54
N MET A 87 7.94 11.78 -8.79
CA MET A 87 7.54 10.74 -9.75
C MET A 87 8.02 9.37 -9.26
N PHE A 88 9.26 9.29 -8.79
CA PHE A 88 9.81 8.05 -8.28
C PHE A 88 9.09 7.56 -7.02
N HIS A 89 8.77 8.46 -6.08
CA HIS A 89 7.93 8.18 -4.91
C HIS A 89 6.61 7.52 -5.35
N SER A 90 5.88 8.18 -6.25
CA SER A 90 4.58 7.73 -6.75
C SER A 90 4.66 6.33 -7.40
N TYR A 91 5.64 6.12 -8.30
CA TYR A 91 5.83 4.83 -8.96
C TYR A 91 6.24 3.73 -7.99
N ALA A 92 7.17 4.00 -7.07
CA ALA A 92 7.66 3.02 -6.13
C ALA A 92 6.56 2.62 -5.11
N SER A 93 5.75 3.58 -4.64
CA SER A 93 4.57 3.30 -3.80
C SER A 93 3.52 2.47 -4.55
N GLY A 94 3.12 2.89 -5.76
CA GLY A 94 2.10 2.19 -6.55
C GLY A 94 2.50 0.76 -6.95
N ILE A 95 3.73 0.57 -7.46
CA ILE A 95 4.24 -0.77 -7.80
C ILE A 95 4.45 -1.60 -6.54
N GLY A 96 4.96 -0.98 -5.46
CA GLY A 96 5.12 -1.61 -4.16
C GLY A 96 3.79 -2.17 -3.63
N ALA A 97 2.71 -1.38 -3.70
CA ALA A 97 1.36 -1.80 -3.34
C ALA A 97 0.88 -3.00 -4.16
N GLY A 98 1.10 -2.99 -5.49
CA GLY A 98 0.81 -4.13 -6.36
C GLY A 98 1.50 -5.43 -5.91
N LEU A 99 2.80 -5.35 -5.57
CA LEU A 99 3.56 -6.51 -5.09
C LEU A 99 3.14 -6.98 -3.69
N ILE A 100 2.81 -6.05 -2.79
CA ILE A 100 2.27 -6.40 -1.46
C ILE A 100 0.95 -7.16 -1.62
N PHE A 101 0.02 -6.66 -2.44
CA PHE A 101 -1.24 -7.33 -2.72
C PHE A 101 -1.03 -8.72 -3.34
N TRP A 102 -0.06 -8.87 -4.25
CA TRP A 102 0.31 -10.18 -4.78
C TRP A 102 0.81 -11.14 -3.69
N GLY A 103 1.68 -10.66 -2.79
CA GLY A 103 2.13 -11.44 -1.64
C GLY A 103 1.00 -11.85 -0.70
N VAL A 104 0.06 -10.93 -0.40
CA VAL A 104 -1.14 -11.21 0.40
C VAL A 104 -2.01 -12.27 -0.27
N PHE A 105 -2.23 -12.15 -1.58
CA PHE A 105 -2.98 -13.14 -2.35
C PHE A 105 -2.33 -14.53 -2.28
N LEU A 106 -1.02 -14.64 -2.50
CA LEU A 106 -0.32 -15.93 -2.41
C LEU A 106 -0.42 -16.55 -1.01
N ALA A 107 -0.35 -15.73 0.03
CA ALA A 107 -0.54 -16.19 1.41
C ALA A 107 -1.97 -16.70 1.65
N LEU A 108 -2.99 -15.99 1.15
CA LEU A 108 -4.38 -16.45 1.17
C LEU A 108 -4.57 -17.74 0.37
N ASP A 109 -3.98 -17.83 -0.81
CA ASP A 109 -4.10 -18.99 -1.70
C ASP A 109 -3.49 -20.26 -1.09
N SER A 110 -2.33 -20.12 -0.46
CA SER A 110 -1.63 -21.24 0.18
C SER A 110 -2.37 -21.84 1.38
N ARG A 111 -3.30 -21.09 2.02
CA ARG A 111 -4.00 -21.51 3.25
C ARG A 111 -5.51 -21.64 3.15
N VAL A 112 -6.16 -20.79 2.37
CA VAL A 112 -7.62 -20.64 2.36
C VAL A 112 -8.18 -20.91 0.98
N LEU A 113 -7.69 -20.23 -0.06
CA LEU A 113 -8.34 -20.27 -1.38
C LEU A 113 -7.99 -21.52 -2.18
N HIS A 114 -6.72 -21.94 -2.14
CA HIS A 114 -6.18 -23.07 -2.90
C HIS A 114 -6.56 -23.02 -4.39
N TYR A 115 -6.67 -21.83 -4.95
CA TYR A 115 -7.06 -21.59 -6.34
C TYR A 115 -5.92 -21.88 -7.31
N LEU A 116 -4.67 -21.57 -6.93
CA LEU A 116 -3.48 -21.91 -7.74
C LEU A 116 -2.84 -23.24 -7.35
N ASN A 117 -3.39 -23.93 -6.34
CA ASN A 117 -2.83 -25.17 -5.81
C ASN A 117 -3.40 -26.39 -6.55
N GLN A 118 -2.53 -27.22 -7.12
CA GLN A 118 -2.96 -28.46 -7.80
C GLN A 118 -3.21 -29.60 -6.80
N ASP A 119 -2.45 -29.62 -5.71
CA ASP A 119 -2.45 -30.68 -4.70
C ASP A 119 -3.63 -30.58 -3.73
N LYS A 120 -4.18 -29.37 -3.52
CA LYS A 120 -5.30 -29.12 -2.58
C LYS A 120 -6.59 -28.73 -3.32
N PRO A 121 -7.77 -29.11 -2.80
CA PRO A 121 -9.03 -28.71 -3.41
C PRO A 121 -9.20 -27.19 -3.23
N CYS A 122 -9.59 -26.50 -4.31
CA CYS A 122 -9.95 -25.10 -4.26
C CYS A 122 -11.15 -24.89 -3.32
N CYS A 123 -11.19 -23.77 -2.60
CA CYS A 123 -12.27 -23.42 -1.66
C CYS A 123 -13.65 -23.31 -2.31
N SER A 124 -13.72 -23.16 -3.63
CA SER A 124 -14.96 -23.05 -4.40
C SER A 124 -15.37 -24.36 -5.07
N LEU A 125 -14.69 -25.48 -4.77
CA LEU A 125 -14.94 -26.76 -5.45
C LEU A 125 -16.38 -27.23 -5.27
N ASP A 126 -16.94 -27.07 -4.07
CA ASP A 126 -18.31 -27.50 -3.75
C ASP A 126 -19.37 -26.74 -4.56
N VAL A 127 -19.07 -25.49 -4.93
CA VAL A 127 -19.94 -24.66 -5.79
C VAL A 127 -19.75 -25.00 -7.27
N CYS A 128 -18.51 -25.29 -7.67
CA CYS A 128 -18.17 -25.52 -9.07
C CYS A 128 -18.50 -26.94 -9.55
N GLY A 129 -18.52 -27.94 -8.67
CA GLY A 129 -18.72 -29.37 -9.01
C GLY A 129 -17.56 -30.02 -9.77
N GLY A 130 -16.50 -29.26 -10.09
CA GLY A 130 -15.33 -29.72 -10.83
C GLY A 130 -14.21 -28.68 -10.86
N CYS A 131 -12.99 -29.11 -11.13
CA CYS A 131 -11.80 -28.23 -11.15
C CYS A 131 -10.96 -28.48 -12.40
N SER A 132 -10.73 -27.42 -13.19
CA SER A 132 -9.92 -27.48 -14.41
C SER A 132 -8.49 -27.95 -14.16
N LEU A 133 -7.91 -27.58 -13.02
CA LEU A 133 -6.55 -27.93 -12.65
C LEU A 133 -6.39 -29.41 -12.26
N ARG A 134 -7.47 -30.09 -11.87
CA ARG A 134 -7.42 -31.47 -11.34
C ARG A 134 -7.98 -32.52 -12.29
N VAL A 135 -9.12 -32.22 -12.90
CA VAL A 135 -9.88 -33.18 -13.72
C VAL A 135 -10.06 -32.71 -15.16
N GLY A 136 -9.45 -31.59 -15.56
CA GLY A 136 -9.52 -31.08 -16.94
C GLY A 136 -10.89 -30.54 -17.36
N LEU A 137 -11.84 -30.40 -16.44
CA LEU A 137 -13.18 -29.86 -16.70
C LEU A 137 -13.16 -28.32 -16.82
N PRO A 138 -14.06 -27.70 -17.59
CA PRO A 138 -14.17 -26.24 -17.62
C PRO A 138 -14.53 -25.69 -16.23
N CYS A 139 -13.78 -24.69 -15.77
CA CYS A 139 -14.01 -24.08 -14.46
C CYS A 139 -15.16 -23.08 -14.52
N ASN A 140 -16.24 -23.33 -13.76
CA ASN A 140 -17.41 -22.46 -13.70
C ASN A 140 -17.08 -21.05 -13.15
N PHE A 141 -16.03 -20.93 -12.32
CA PHE A 141 -15.57 -19.65 -11.79
C PHE A 141 -14.93 -18.73 -12.85
N HIS A 142 -14.52 -19.26 -14.01
CA HIS A 142 -13.93 -18.44 -15.08
C HIS A 142 -14.91 -17.38 -15.62
N GLY A 143 -16.23 -17.63 -15.58
CA GLY A 143 -17.24 -16.64 -15.94
C GLY A 143 -17.21 -15.45 -14.97
N THR A 144 -17.34 -15.74 -13.67
CA THR A 144 -17.29 -14.74 -12.59
C THR A 144 -15.97 -13.98 -12.57
N TRP A 145 -14.84 -14.67 -12.75
CA TRP A 145 -13.53 -14.06 -12.84
C TRP A 145 -13.43 -13.05 -13.99
N ARG A 146 -13.93 -13.39 -15.18
CA ARG A 146 -13.92 -12.46 -16.32
C ARG A 146 -14.79 -11.24 -16.08
N TRP A 147 -15.95 -11.39 -15.44
CA TRP A 147 -16.77 -10.25 -15.04
C TRP A 147 -16.04 -9.35 -14.03
N PHE A 148 -15.38 -9.94 -13.03
CA PHE A 148 -14.53 -9.19 -12.10
C PHE A 148 -13.45 -8.38 -12.86
N LEU A 149 -12.80 -8.98 -13.86
CA LEU A 149 -11.80 -8.27 -14.67
C LEU A 149 -12.39 -7.11 -15.49
N VAL A 150 -13.62 -7.25 -16.01
CA VAL A 150 -14.32 -6.14 -16.67
C VAL A 150 -14.58 -5.00 -15.68
N PHE A 151 -15.05 -5.30 -14.47
CA PHE A 151 -15.21 -4.29 -13.43
C PHE A 151 -13.87 -3.64 -13.06
N LEU A 152 -12.80 -4.42 -12.94
CA LEU A 152 -11.48 -3.90 -12.64
C LEU A 152 -10.96 -2.93 -13.73
N ILE A 153 -11.16 -3.28 -15.01
CA ILE A 153 -10.86 -2.39 -16.15
C ILE A 153 -11.62 -1.07 -16.02
N LEU A 154 -12.91 -1.13 -15.71
CA LEU A 154 -13.73 0.08 -15.53
C LEU A 154 -13.28 0.89 -14.31
N LEU A 155 -12.88 0.23 -13.22
CA LEU A 155 -12.38 0.90 -12.02
C LEU A 155 -11.05 1.63 -12.25
N CYS A 156 -10.27 1.28 -13.27
CA CYS A 156 -9.06 2.03 -13.63
C CYS A 156 -9.33 3.40 -14.26
N LEU A 157 -10.55 3.66 -14.75
CA LEU A 157 -10.87 4.89 -15.49
C LEU A 157 -11.10 6.12 -14.59
N PRO A 158 -11.88 6.06 -13.48
CA PRO A 158 -12.24 7.26 -12.72
C PRO A 158 -11.06 8.11 -12.23
N PRO A 159 -9.94 7.56 -11.70
CA PRO A 159 -8.80 8.39 -11.29
C PRO A 159 -8.22 9.21 -12.45
N MET A 160 -8.35 8.73 -13.70
CA MET A 160 -7.91 9.43 -14.92
C MET A 160 -8.66 10.73 -15.21
N PHE A 161 -9.74 11.01 -14.49
CA PHE A 161 -10.51 12.24 -14.63
C PHE A 161 -10.29 13.22 -13.47
N LEU A 162 -9.50 12.86 -12.45
CA LEU A 162 -9.14 13.78 -11.36
C LEU A 162 -8.29 14.95 -11.89
N PRO A 163 -8.46 16.17 -11.37
CA PRO A 163 -7.74 17.34 -11.88
C PRO A 163 -6.24 17.25 -11.57
N VAL A 164 -5.34 17.65 -12.49
CA VAL A 164 -3.86 17.51 -12.31
C VAL A 164 -3.14 18.86 -12.13
N HIS A 165 -3.84 19.89 -11.65
CA HIS A 165 -3.19 21.17 -11.33
C HIS A 165 -2.46 21.10 -9.99
N ASP A 166 -1.56 22.05 -9.75
CA ASP A 166 -0.87 22.15 -8.46
C ASP A 166 -1.90 22.34 -7.34
N LEU A 167 -1.86 21.48 -6.32
CA LEU A 167 -2.70 21.62 -5.14
C LEU A 167 -1.91 22.37 -4.07
N VAL A 168 -2.36 23.58 -3.77
CA VAL A 168 -1.72 24.47 -2.79
C VAL A 168 -2.52 24.43 -1.50
N ALA A 169 -1.85 24.14 -0.39
CA ALA A 169 -2.45 24.20 0.93
C ALA A 169 -2.80 25.65 1.29
N ASP A 170 -3.99 25.83 1.89
CA ASP A 170 -4.35 27.10 2.53
C ASP A 170 -4.01 27.03 4.02
N PRO A 171 -2.92 27.67 4.48
CA PRO A 171 -2.55 27.69 5.89
C PRO A 171 -3.57 28.40 6.78
N ALA A 172 -4.38 29.32 6.23
CA ALA A 172 -5.41 30.00 7.01
C ALA A 172 -6.58 29.06 7.36
N ALA A 173 -6.86 28.08 6.50
CA ALA A 173 -7.92 27.10 6.72
C ALA A 173 -7.64 26.10 7.86
N VAL A 174 -6.41 26.08 8.38
CA VAL A 174 -5.99 25.23 9.51
C VAL A 174 -5.57 26.05 10.73
N ALA A 175 -6.01 27.31 10.84
CA ALA A 175 -5.76 28.12 12.02
C ALA A 175 -6.31 27.45 13.30
N LEU A 176 -5.55 27.53 14.40
CA LEU A 176 -6.03 27.01 15.68
C LEU A 176 -7.17 27.87 16.23
N PRO A 177 -8.09 27.30 17.05
CA PRO A 177 -9.18 28.06 17.66
C PRO A 177 -8.70 29.09 18.72
N PHE A 178 -7.41 29.10 19.05
CA PHE A 178 -6.80 30.00 20.02
C PHE A 178 -5.96 31.07 19.31
N ASP A 179 -6.55 32.25 19.06
CA ASP A 179 -5.90 33.37 18.36
C ASP A 179 -4.58 33.81 19.00
N SER A 180 -4.47 33.71 20.32
CA SER A 180 -3.25 34.05 21.06
C SER A 180 -2.05 33.19 20.65
N TRP A 181 -2.26 31.91 20.34
CA TRP A 181 -1.21 31.00 19.90
C TRP A 181 -0.83 31.24 18.45
N ASN A 182 -1.81 31.49 17.58
CA ASN A 182 -1.55 31.90 16.20
C ASN A 182 -0.73 33.20 16.18
N ALA A 183 -1.15 34.21 16.96
CA ALA A 183 -0.47 35.50 17.04
C ALA A 183 0.94 35.40 17.65
N PHE A 184 1.12 34.57 18.68
CA PHE A 184 2.45 34.30 19.25
C PHE A 184 3.38 33.67 18.21
N PHE A 185 2.89 32.67 17.47
CA PHE A 185 3.71 32.03 16.44
C PHE A 185 4.08 33.02 15.34
N ASP A 186 3.09 33.74 14.78
CA ASP A 186 3.33 34.66 13.67
C ASP A 186 4.27 35.82 14.07
N LYS A 187 4.10 36.39 15.26
CA LYS A 187 4.85 37.60 15.70
C LYS A 187 6.19 37.29 16.36
N THR A 188 6.35 36.09 16.91
CA THR A 188 7.52 35.76 17.73
C THR A 188 8.24 34.53 17.21
N ALA A 189 7.56 33.39 17.14
CA ALA A 189 8.22 32.13 16.78
C ALA A 189 8.72 32.12 15.32
N ALA A 190 7.93 32.62 14.37
CA ALA A 190 8.28 32.68 12.96
C ALA A 190 9.52 33.55 12.73
N GLY A 191 9.55 34.77 13.28
CA GLY A 191 10.73 35.65 13.18
C GLY A 191 11.98 35.06 13.85
N TRP A 192 11.80 34.34 14.97
CA TRP A 192 12.89 33.60 15.59
C TRP A 192 13.40 32.47 14.68
N LEU A 193 12.51 31.68 14.06
CA LEU A 193 12.89 30.63 13.11
C LEU A 193 13.64 31.20 11.90
N GLU A 194 13.18 32.31 11.32
CA GLU A 194 13.89 33.04 10.25
C GLU A 194 15.30 33.45 10.67
N SER A 195 15.48 33.84 11.93
CA SER A 195 16.78 34.30 12.43
C SER A 195 17.77 33.17 12.75
N VAL A 196 17.27 31.97 13.06
CA VAL A 196 18.10 30.85 13.53
C VAL A 196 18.33 29.79 12.46
N ILE A 197 17.38 29.59 11.54
CA ILE A 197 17.44 28.56 10.50
C ILE A 197 17.74 29.23 9.16
N PRO A 198 18.98 29.10 8.64
CA PRO A 198 19.31 29.61 7.31
C PRO A 198 18.33 29.05 6.28
N HIS A 199 17.74 29.94 5.47
CA HIS A 199 16.76 29.60 4.42
C HIS A 199 15.36 29.18 4.89
N TRP A 200 15.03 29.31 6.19
CA TRP A 200 13.63 29.19 6.59
C TRP A 200 12.81 30.32 5.97
N THR A 201 11.68 29.98 5.37
CA THR A 201 10.73 30.96 4.83
C THR A 201 9.32 30.56 5.21
N GLN A 202 8.44 31.52 5.45
CA GLN A 202 7.01 31.24 5.61
C GLN A 202 6.43 30.54 4.36
N ALA A 203 7.07 30.67 3.19
CA ALA A 203 6.72 29.93 1.97
C ALA A 203 6.83 28.39 2.15
N GLN A 204 7.73 27.90 3.01
CA GLN A 204 7.84 26.47 3.35
C GLN A 204 6.65 25.94 4.15
N LEU A 205 5.82 26.83 4.70
CA LEU A 205 4.56 26.43 5.32
C LEU A 205 3.53 26.03 4.26
N TYR A 206 3.64 26.52 3.02
CA TYR A 206 2.72 26.14 1.95
C TYR A 206 3.07 24.74 1.44
N PHE A 207 2.32 23.74 1.89
CA PHE A 207 2.37 22.41 1.28
C PHE A 207 1.82 22.50 -0.14
N VAL A 208 2.65 22.14 -1.12
CA VAL A 208 2.24 22.08 -2.52
C VAL A 208 2.41 20.65 -3.02
N ILE A 209 1.35 20.08 -3.58
CA ILE A 209 1.41 18.86 -4.37
C ILE A 209 1.54 19.30 -5.81
N PRO A 210 2.70 19.12 -6.43
CA PRO A 210 2.91 19.62 -7.77
C PRO A 210 2.16 18.75 -8.79
N SER A 211 1.72 19.38 -9.86
CA SER A 211 0.99 18.78 -10.99
C SER A 211 1.66 17.55 -11.58
N ASN A 212 2.99 17.47 -11.56
CA ASN A 212 3.71 16.30 -12.05
C ASN A 212 3.55 15.06 -11.15
N MET A 213 3.37 15.23 -9.84
CA MET A 213 3.03 14.13 -8.93
C MET A 213 1.61 13.66 -9.23
N ALA A 214 0.65 14.60 -9.25
CA ALA A 214 -0.74 14.34 -9.62
C ALA A 214 -0.89 13.65 -10.98
N LEU A 215 -0.04 13.99 -11.97
CA LEU A 215 -0.01 13.32 -13.27
C LEU A 215 0.37 11.84 -13.14
N VAL A 216 1.35 11.50 -12.31
CA VAL A 216 1.72 10.10 -12.10
C VAL A 216 0.60 9.36 -11.37
N ASP A 217 0.13 9.90 -10.24
CA ASP A 217 -0.85 9.25 -9.38
C ASP A 217 -2.21 9.06 -10.05
N TRP A 218 -2.62 10.04 -10.85
CA TRP A 218 -3.96 10.09 -11.44
C TRP A 218 -3.99 9.86 -12.94
N ARG A 219 -2.86 9.68 -13.63
CA ARG A 219 -2.86 9.25 -15.05
C ARG A 219 -2.01 8.01 -15.26
N HIS A 220 -0.74 8.06 -14.88
CA HIS A 220 0.20 6.99 -15.25
C HIS A 220 -0.05 5.71 -14.48
N LEU A 221 -0.26 5.77 -13.16
CA LEU A 221 -0.55 4.59 -12.34
C LEU A 221 -1.91 3.93 -12.70
N PRO A 222 -3.02 4.69 -12.87
CA PRO A 222 -4.27 4.12 -13.36
C PRO A 222 -4.15 3.51 -14.75
N LEU A 223 -3.37 4.13 -15.65
CA LEU A 223 -3.07 3.58 -16.97
C LEU A 223 -2.27 2.27 -16.86
N LEU A 224 -1.28 2.19 -15.97
CA LEU A 224 -0.54 0.97 -15.69
C LEU A 224 -1.48 -0.13 -15.18
N ALA A 225 -2.36 0.19 -14.22
CA ALA A 225 -3.36 -0.74 -13.72
C ALA A 225 -4.33 -1.20 -14.81
N LEU A 226 -4.73 -0.31 -15.72
CA LEU A 226 -5.55 -0.64 -16.88
C LEU A 226 -4.84 -1.63 -17.81
N VAL A 227 -3.57 -1.38 -18.14
CA VAL A 227 -2.75 -2.29 -18.96
C VAL A 227 -2.63 -3.67 -18.29
N LEU A 228 -2.35 -3.71 -16.99
CA LEU A 228 -2.30 -4.96 -16.23
C LEU A 228 -3.65 -5.69 -16.25
N SER A 229 -4.77 -4.97 -16.10
CA SER A 229 -6.13 -5.53 -16.11
C SER A 229 -6.53 -6.08 -17.47
N LEU A 230 -6.18 -5.38 -18.56
CA LEU A 230 -6.36 -5.87 -19.94
C LEU A 230 -5.51 -7.11 -20.20
N GLY A 231 -4.25 -7.12 -19.74
CA GLY A 231 -3.39 -8.31 -19.79
C GLY A 231 -3.96 -9.49 -18.99
N ALA A 232 -4.54 -9.21 -17.82
CA ALA A 232 -5.24 -10.21 -17.02
C ALA A 232 -6.45 -10.78 -17.78
N PHE A 233 -7.25 -9.93 -18.43
CA PHE A 233 -8.40 -10.33 -19.22
C PHE A 233 -8.00 -11.19 -20.42
N ALA A 234 -7.01 -10.74 -21.20
CA ALA A 234 -6.50 -11.48 -22.35
C ALA A 234 -5.95 -12.87 -21.98
N THR A 235 -5.29 -12.98 -20.82
CA THR A 235 -4.73 -14.25 -20.34
C THR A 235 -5.74 -15.14 -19.59
N SER A 236 -6.94 -14.62 -19.25
CA SER A 236 -7.97 -15.36 -18.51
C SER A 236 -8.59 -16.53 -19.30
N PHE A 237 -8.48 -16.51 -20.63
CA PHE A 237 -9.00 -17.56 -21.51
C PHE A 237 -8.10 -18.80 -21.59
N ARG A 238 -6.91 -18.77 -20.97
CA ARG A 238 -5.98 -19.90 -20.94
C ARG A 238 -6.30 -20.86 -19.78
N VAL A 239 -5.92 -22.13 -19.95
CA VAL A 239 -6.18 -23.21 -18.97
C VAL A 239 -5.50 -22.96 -17.61
N ALA A 240 -4.37 -22.24 -17.58
CA ALA A 240 -3.64 -21.90 -16.36
C ALA A 240 -3.84 -20.42 -15.97
N PRO A 241 -4.69 -20.11 -14.98
CA PRO A 241 -5.10 -18.73 -14.65
C PRO A 241 -4.06 -17.93 -13.87
N ARG A 242 -2.91 -18.51 -13.52
CA ARG A 242 -1.90 -17.89 -12.64
C ARG A 242 -1.48 -16.49 -13.10
N ARG A 243 -1.13 -16.34 -14.38
CA ARG A 243 -0.72 -15.03 -14.93
C ARG A 243 -1.87 -14.02 -14.91
N SER A 244 -3.08 -14.47 -15.24
CA SER A 244 -4.28 -13.62 -15.19
C SER A 244 -4.52 -13.07 -13.79
N ILE A 245 -4.43 -13.94 -12.78
CA ILE A 245 -4.59 -13.56 -11.38
C ILE A 245 -3.47 -12.64 -10.91
N GLN A 246 -2.20 -12.97 -11.20
CA GLN A 246 -1.07 -12.13 -10.82
C GLN A 246 -1.22 -10.71 -11.36
N LEU A 247 -1.53 -10.57 -12.65
CA LEU A 247 -1.73 -9.27 -13.29
C LEU A 247 -2.91 -8.51 -12.66
N ALA A 248 -4.03 -9.18 -12.43
CA ALA A 248 -5.22 -8.58 -11.83
C ALA A 248 -4.99 -8.12 -10.39
N VAL A 249 -4.34 -8.95 -9.56
CA VAL A 249 -4.05 -8.61 -8.16
C VAL A 249 -3.05 -7.45 -8.08
N CYS A 250 -2.02 -7.45 -8.94
CA CYS A 250 -1.12 -6.30 -9.04
C CYS A 250 -1.88 -5.03 -9.48
N ALA A 251 -2.78 -5.14 -10.46
CA ALA A 251 -3.61 -4.02 -10.90
C ALA A 251 -4.50 -3.48 -9.78
N VAL A 252 -5.10 -4.35 -8.96
CA VAL A 252 -5.88 -3.96 -7.76
C VAL A 252 -5.02 -3.14 -6.79
N GLY A 253 -3.78 -3.59 -6.51
CA GLY A 253 -2.88 -2.85 -5.63
C GLY A 253 -2.49 -1.48 -6.20
N VAL A 254 -2.14 -1.42 -7.50
CA VAL A 254 -1.76 -0.16 -8.16
C VAL A 254 -2.93 0.82 -8.22
N VAL A 255 -4.12 0.38 -8.67
CA VAL A 255 -5.28 1.28 -8.76
C VAL A 255 -5.79 1.66 -7.37
N GLY A 256 -5.72 0.75 -6.40
CA GLY A 256 -6.09 1.02 -5.00
C GLY A 256 -5.25 2.13 -4.40
N PHE A 257 -3.94 2.16 -4.69
CA PHE A 257 -3.08 3.28 -4.34
C PHE A 257 -3.55 4.59 -5.00
N SER A 258 -3.81 4.61 -6.31
CA SER A 258 -4.32 5.82 -6.98
C SER A 258 -5.65 6.34 -6.42
N TYR A 259 -6.57 5.45 -6.01
CA TYR A 259 -7.80 5.87 -5.34
C TYR A 259 -7.54 6.43 -3.95
N MET A 260 -6.63 5.82 -3.19
CA MET A 260 -6.24 6.32 -1.88
C MET A 260 -5.67 7.74 -1.99
N GLU A 261 -4.75 7.97 -2.93
CA GLU A 261 -4.21 9.30 -3.26
C GLU A 261 -5.31 10.27 -3.72
N GLY A 262 -6.20 9.82 -4.59
CA GLY A 262 -7.34 10.61 -5.05
C GLY A 262 -8.27 11.04 -3.91
N ILE A 263 -8.54 10.16 -2.95
CA ILE A 263 -9.32 10.48 -1.75
C ILE A 263 -8.56 11.45 -0.87
N ALA A 264 -7.28 11.17 -0.60
CA ALA A 264 -6.44 11.98 0.27
C ALA A 264 -6.29 13.41 -0.25
N TYR A 265 -6.05 13.60 -1.55
CA TYR A 265 -5.66 14.90 -2.09
C TYR A 265 -6.68 15.51 -3.07
N GLY A 266 -7.49 14.68 -3.74
CA GLY A 266 -8.50 15.16 -4.69
C GLY A 266 -9.86 15.47 -4.07
N PHE A 267 -10.23 14.79 -2.98
CA PHE A 267 -11.54 14.95 -2.34
C PHE A 267 -11.50 15.67 -0.98
N ILE A 268 -10.36 15.68 -0.28
CA ILE A 268 -10.19 16.47 0.94
C ILE A 268 -9.75 17.89 0.53
N PRO A 269 -10.55 18.93 0.81
CA PRO A 269 -10.26 20.30 0.33
C PRO A 269 -8.97 20.91 0.86
N GLN A 270 -8.39 20.33 1.91
CA GLN A 270 -7.21 20.84 2.61
C GLN A 270 -6.04 19.87 2.52
N VAL A 271 -4.99 20.29 1.82
CA VAL A 271 -3.78 19.48 1.55
C VAL A 271 -3.11 18.99 2.83
N TYR A 272 -3.10 19.76 3.92
CA TYR A 272 -2.56 19.28 5.21
C TYR A 272 -3.32 18.08 5.75
N VAL A 273 -4.65 18.12 5.70
CA VAL A 273 -5.52 17.04 6.17
C VAL A 273 -5.38 15.86 5.23
N GLY A 274 -5.28 16.11 3.92
CA GLY A 274 -5.00 15.10 2.91
C GLY A 274 -3.68 14.37 3.16
N SER A 275 -2.61 15.11 3.45
CA SER A 275 -1.30 14.55 3.76
C SER A 275 -1.35 13.70 5.03
N LEU A 276 -2.00 14.18 6.08
CA LEU A 276 -2.17 13.39 7.30
C LEU A 276 -3.01 12.13 7.04
N ALA A 277 -4.05 12.22 6.21
CA ALA A 277 -4.88 11.08 5.84
C ALA A 277 -4.11 10.03 5.02
N HIS A 278 -3.25 10.48 4.10
CA HIS A 278 -2.31 9.64 3.36
C HIS A 278 -1.41 8.87 4.32
N GLU A 279 -0.64 9.57 5.18
CA GLU A 279 0.30 8.94 6.13
C GLU A 279 -0.42 8.00 7.12
N THR A 280 -1.62 8.39 7.56
CA THR A 280 -2.45 7.56 8.45
C THR A 280 -2.90 6.27 7.76
N THR A 281 -3.29 6.36 6.49
CA THR A 281 -3.76 5.21 5.70
C THR A 281 -2.61 4.24 5.43
N GLU A 282 -1.42 4.76 5.13
CA GLU A 282 -0.21 3.95 4.98
C GLU A 282 0.14 3.21 6.27
N LEU A 283 0.19 3.93 7.40
CA LEU A 283 0.47 3.33 8.70
C LEU A 283 -0.56 2.25 9.06
N LEU A 284 -1.84 2.52 8.85
CA LEU A 284 -2.91 1.55 9.05
C LEU A 284 -2.73 0.32 8.15
N GLY A 285 -2.40 0.53 6.88
CA GLY A 285 -2.10 -0.54 5.92
C GLY A 285 -0.96 -1.45 6.40
N LEU A 286 0.12 -0.88 6.93
CA LEU A 286 1.25 -1.63 7.48
C LEU A 286 0.85 -2.41 8.75
N VAL A 287 0.04 -1.82 9.63
CA VAL A 287 -0.48 -2.50 10.84
C VAL A 287 -1.39 -3.67 10.46
N LEU A 288 -2.24 -3.48 9.45
CA LEU A 288 -3.11 -4.54 8.92
C LEU A 288 -2.29 -5.64 8.25
N LEU A 289 -1.27 -5.29 7.46
CA LEU A 289 -0.35 -6.25 6.85
C LEU A 289 0.39 -7.07 7.92
N ASN A 290 0.84 -6.44 9.00
CA ASN A 290 1.44 -7.13 10.13
C ASN A 290 0.47 -8.12 10.79
N SER A 291 -0.76 -7.68 11.04
CA SER A 291 -1.81 -8.50 11.64
C SER A 291 -2.18 -9.68 10.75
N PHE A 292 -2.27 -9.44 9.43
CA PHE A 292 -2.42 -10.47 8.42
C PHE A 292 -1.26 -11.46 8.47
N ALA A 293 -0.01 -10.97 8.48
CA ALA A 293 1.17 -11.82 8.49
C ALA A 293 1.23 -12.73 9.73
N ASN A 294 0.87 -12.21 10.90
CA ASN A 294 0.76 -13.01 12.13
C ASN A 294 -0.23 -14.16 12.00
N ARG A 295 -1.36 -13.98 11.31
CA ARG A 295 -2.38 -15.03 11.16
C ARG A 295 -2.07 -16.01 10.04
N PHE A 296 -1.61 -15.50 8.91
CA PHE A 296 -1.43 -16.27 7.67
C PHE A 296 -0.04 -16.84 7.50
N PHE A 297 0.93 -16.47 8.33
CA PHE A 297 2.24 -17.12 8.35
C PHE A 297 2.57 -17.82 9.66
N ALA A 298 1.84 -17.62 10.77
CA ALA A 298 2.05 -18.43 11.96
C ALA A 298 1.68 -19.89 11.70
N ARG A 299 2.52 -20.82 12.16
CA ARG A 299 2.29 -22.25 12.10
C ARG A 299 1.01 -22.52 12.88
N PRO A 300 0.09 -23.35 12.36
CA PRO A 300 -0.98 -23.85 13.21
C PRO A 300 -0.30 -24.45 14.43
N VAL A 301 -0.69 -23.99 15.62
CA VAL A 301 -0.31 -24.66 16.86
C VAL A 301 -0.89 -26.05 16.71
N VAL A 302 -0.03 -27.04 16.43
CA VAL A 302 -0.43 -28.43 16.49
C VAL A 302 -0.69 -28.66 17.96
N VAL A 303 -1.95 -28.46 18.37
CA VAL A 303 -2.42 -28.97 19.64
C VAL A 303 -2.33 -30.47 19.46
N SER A 304 -1.22 -31.06 19.91
CA SER A 304 -1.13 -32.49 20.09
C SER A 304 -2.25 -32.84 21.06
N ILE A 305 -3.40 -33.26 20.52
CA ILE A 305 -4.46 -33.85 21.33
C ILE A 305 -3.75 -35.04 21.97
N PRO A 306 -3.55 -35.06 23.29
CA PRO A 306 -2.93 -36.20 23.94
C PRO A 306 -3.76 -37.40 23.52
N THR A 307 -3.10 -38.35 22.86
CA THR A 307 -3.70 -39.59 22.40
C THR A 307 -4.41 -40.17 23.60
N LEU A 308 -5.75 -40.11 23.62
CA LEU A 308 -6.54 -40.83 24.61
C LEU A 308 -6.21 -42.30 24.38
N VAL A 309 -5.29 -42.81 25.18
CA VAL A 309 -4.94 -44.21 25.24
C VAL A 309 -6.25 -44.92 25.57
N LYS A 310 -6.86 -45.52 24.56
CA LYS A 310 -7.96 -46.46 24.77
C LYS A 310 -7.38 -47.64 25.54
N THR A 311 -7.44 -47.53 26.86
CA THR A 311 -7.42 -48.67 27.78
C THR A 311 -8.80 -49.32 27.66
N THR A 312 -8.96 -50.19 26.66
CA THR A 312 -10.04 -51.17 26.69
C THR A 312 -9.40 -52.52 26.96
N GLN A 313 -9.75 -53.01 28.14
CA GLN A 313 -9.44 -54.30 28.75
C GLN A 313 -9.98 -55.47 27.92
#